data_AF-A0A662VWM9-F1
#
_entry.id   AF-A0A662VWM9-F1
#
_cell.length_a   1.000
_cell.length_b   1.000
_cell.length_c   1.000
_cell.angle_alpha   90.00
_cell.angle_beta   90.00
_cell.angle_gamma   90.00
#
_symmetry.space_group_name_H-M   'P 1'
#
loop_
_entity.id
_entity.type
_entity.pdbx_description
1 polymer ?
#
loop_
_entity_poly.entity_id
_entity_poly.type
_entity_poly.pdbx_seq_one_letter_code
_entity_poly.pdbx_strand_id
1 'polypeptide(L)' 'MKTTSVRLPEEIIEEIERISKEEGVDKGTLLRKLVTESLKEYKIKKALELYREGKISLWKAAEIAGITYREAL' A
#
# COMPACT_ATOMS: atom_id res chain seq x y z
N MET A 1 5.53 16.29 -8.51
CA MET A 1 5.52 14.80 -8.50
C MET A 1 6.82 14.30 -9.12
N LYS A 2 7.33 13.14 -8.70
CA LYS A 2 8.47 12.46 -9.37
C LYS A 2 7.95 11.30 -10.22
N THR A 3 8.54 11.09 -11.39
CA THR A 3 8.19 9.98 -12.29
C THR A 3 9.12 8.79 -12.01
N THR A 4 8.54 7.60 -11.92
CA THR A 4 9.26 6.33 -11.80
C THR A 4 8.71 5.37 -12.84
N SER A 5 9.58 4.70 -13.58
CA SER A 5 9.21 3.71 -14.59
C SER A 5 9.47 2.30 -14.06
N VAL A 6 8.47 1.43 -14.16
CA VAL A 6 8.56 0.02 -13.74
C VAL A 6 8.04 -0.85 -14.88
N ARG A 7 8.66 -2.01 -15.10
CA ARG A 7 8.14 -3.03 -16.03
C ARG A 7 7.20 -3.95 -15.27
N LEU A 8 5.99 -4.11 -15.79
CA LEU A 8 4.96 -4.98 -15.22
C LEU A 8 4.59 -6.07 -16.24
N PRO A 9 4.20 -7.27 -15.77
CA PRO A 9 3.56 -8.28 -16.61
C PRO A 9 2.37 -7.70 -17.39
N GLU A 10 2.17 -8.20 -18.61
CA GLU A 10 1.09 -7.75 -19.50
C GLU A 10 -0.30 -7.94 -18.87
N GLU A 11 -0.53 -9.08 -18.22
CA GLU A 11 -1.77 -9.41 -17.49
C GLU A 11 -2.16 -8.32 -16.46
N ILE A 12 -1.19 -7.72 -15.78
CA ILE A 12 -1.43 -6.68 -14.77
C ILE A 12 -1.84 -5.38 -15.46
N ILE A 13 -1.19 -5.04 -16.58
CA ILE A 13 -1.51 -3.83 -17.34
C ILE A 13 -2.91 -3.91 -17.93
N GLU A 14 -3.29 -5.07 -18.46
CA GLU A 14 -4.63 -5.31 -19.00
C GLU A 14 -5.72 -5.16 -17.93
N GLU A 15 -5.48 -5.72 -16.74
CA GLU A 15 -6.43 -5.62 -15.62
C GLU A 15 -6.59 -4.17 -15.13
N ILE A 16 -5.48 -3.43 -15.01
CA ILE A 16 -5.52 -1.99 -14.66
C ILE A 16 -6.30 -1.21 -15.71
N GLU A 17 -6.12 -1.51 -16.99
CA GLU A 17 -6.83 -0.84 -18.08
C GLU A 17 -8.33 -1.14 -18.05
N ARG A 18 -8.71 -2.39 -17.74
CA ARG A 18 -10.10 -2.78 -17.56
C ARG A 18 -10.76 -2.00 -16.42
N ILE A 19 -10.15 -2.00 -15.24
CA ILE A 19 -10.66 -1.29 -14.05
C ILE A 19 -10.70 0.22 -14.29
N SER A 20 -9.69 0.79 -14.96
CA SER A 20 -9.64 2.20 -15.33
C SER A 20 -10.83 2.62 -16.20
N LYS A 21 -11.23 1.77 -17.15
CA LYS A 21 -12.43 1.99 -17.99
C LYS A 21 -13.72 1.85 -17.20
N GLU A 22 -13.81 0.85 -16.32
CA GLU A 22 -14.99 0.62 -15.46
C GLU A 22 -15.23 1.77 -14.47
N GLU A 23 -14.18 2.28 -13.83
CA GLU A 23 -14.26 3.41 -12.88
C GLU A 23 -14.30 4.79 -13.58
N GLY A 24 -14.03 4.86 -14.89
CA GLY A 24 -13.98 6.12 -15.64
C GLY A 24 -12.82 7.04 -15.25
N VAL A 25 -11.72 6.48 -14.73
CA VAL A 25 -10.52 7.22 -14.29
C VAL A 25 -9.33 6.90 -15.19
N ASP A 26 -8.34 7.79 -15.29
CA ASP A 26 -7.14 7.49 -16.06
C ASP A 26 -6.24 6.44 -15.37
N LYS A 27 -5.47 5.69 -16.18
CA LYS A 27 -4.54 4.65 -15.71
C LYS A 27 -3.57 5.14 -14.63
N GLY A 28 -3.09 6.38 -14.75
CA GLY A 28 -2.17 6.98 -13.78
C GLY A 28 -2.83 7.30 -12.44
N THR A 29 -4.09 7.73 -12.44
CA THR A 29 -4.89 7.93 -11.23
C THR A 29 -5.18 6.62 -10.52
N LEU A 30 -5.62 5.60 -11.26
CA LEU A 30 -5.86 4.28 -10.69
C LEU A 30 -4.57 3.67 -10.10
N LEU A 31 -3.47 3.68 -10.86
CA LEU A 31 -2.17 3.19 -10.37
C LEU A 31 -1.73 3.89 -9.09
N ARG A 32 -1.86 5.23 -9.03
CA ARG A 32 -1.51 6.00 -7.82
C ARG A 32 -2.36 5.61 -6.62
N LYS A 33 -3.66 5.42 -6.81
CA LYS A 33 -4.58 4.96 -5.75
C LYS A 33 -4.15 3.59 -5.23
N LEU A 34 -3.99 2.61 -6.12
CA LEU A 34 -3.60 1.24 -5.77
C LEU A 34 -2.25 1.18 -5.05
N VAL A 35 -1.23 1.89 -5.55
CA VAL A 35 0.09 1.93 -4.90
C VAL A 35 0.03 2.58 -3.52
N THR A 36 -0.74 3.66 -3.37
CA THR A 36 -0.86 4.37 -2.09
C THR A 36 -1.52 3.49 -1.03
N GLU A 37 -2.60 2.81 -1.38
CA GLU A 37 -3.31 1.86 -0.53
C GLU A 37 -2.41 0.67 -0.17
N SER A 38 -1.74 0.09 -1.16
CA SER A 38 -0.82 -1.04 -0.97
C SER A 38 0.36 -0.69 -0.06
N LEU A 39 0.91 0.53 -0.15
CA LEU A 39 1.98 0.99 0.73
C LEU A 39 1.54 1.10 2.19
N LYS A 40 0.29 1.53 2.44
CA LYS A 40 -0.26 1.57 3.80
C LYS A 40 -0.38 0.15 4.35
N GLU A 41 -0.91 -0.77 3.57
CA GLU A 41 -1.06 -2.16 3.99
C GLU A 41 0.28 -2.85 4.23
N TYR A 42 1.26 -2.62 3.35
CA TYR A 42 2.62 -3.11 3.52
C TYR A 42 3.25 -2.66 4.85
N LYS A 43 3.10 -1.37 5.20
CA LYS A 43 3.61 -0.83 6.46
C LYS A 43 2.96 -1.48 7.68
N ILE A 44 1.64 -1.68 7.65
CA ILE A 44 0.91 -2.36 8.74
C ILE A 44 1.43 -3.79 8.89
N LYS A 45 1.50 -4.56 7.80
CA LYS A 45 2.01 -5.94 7.81
C LYS A 45 3.42 -6.01 8.38
N LYS A 46 4.31 -5.11 7.94
CA LYS A 46 5.69 -5.08 8.43
C LYS A 46 5.79 -4.70 9.90
N ALA A 47 5.01 -3.72 10.35
CA ALA A 47 4.96 -3.32 11.75
C ALA A 47 4.51 -4.47 12.66
N LEU A 48 3.47 -5.20 12.25
CA LEU A 48 2.95 -6.35 12.99
C LEU A 48 3.95 -7.51 13.05
N GLU A 49 4.64 -7.80 11.94
CA GLU A 49 5.70 -8.82 11.90
C GLU A 49 6.81 -8.48 12.91
N LEU A 50 7.34 -7.26 12.87
CA LEU A 50 8.40 -6.82 13.77
C LEU A 50 7.95 -6.84 15.24
N TYR A 51 6.69 -6.49 15.52
CA TYR A 51 6.13 -6.56 16.86
C TYR A 51 6.02 -8.00 17.37
N ARG A 52 5.50 -8.92 16.53
CA ARG A 52 5.38 -10.35 16.86
C ARG A 52 6.74 -11.00 17.13
N GLU A 53 7.77 -10.56 16.42
CA GLU A 53 9.16 -11.01 16.65
C GLU A 53 9.81 -10.37 17.89
N GLY A 54 9.11 -9.50 18.61
CA GLY A 54 9.63 -8.79 19.79
C GLY A 54 10.69 -7.73 19.47
N LYS A 55 10.85 -7.36 18.20
CA LYS A 55 11.89 -6.40 17.75
C LYS A 55 11.51 -4.95 18.02
N ILE A 56 10.22 -4.66 18.11
CA ILE A 56 9.70 -3.31 18.38
C ILE A 56 8.55 -3.38 19.39
N SER A 57 8.24 -2.26 20.05
CA SER A 57 7.07 -2.14 20.92
C SER A 57 5.78 -1.98 20.10
N LEU A 58 4.63 -2.25 20.73
CA LEU A 58 3.31 -2.02 20.12
C LEU A 58 3.12 -0.55 19.72
N TRP A 59 3.67 0.37 20.52
CA TRP A 59 3.64 1.78 20.20
C TRP A 59 4.42 2.11 18.92
N LYS A 60 5.63 1.56 18.79
CA LYS A 60 6.42 1.76 17.57
C LYS A 60 5.78 1.11 16.35
N ALA A 61 5.09 -0.02 16.54
CA ALA A 61 4.32 -0.66 15.48
C ALA A 61 3.17 0.23 14.98
N ALA A 62 2.41 0.84 15.90
CA ALA A 62 1.34 1.79 15.57
C ALA A 62 1.86 3.00 14.77
N GLU A 63 3.00 3.56 15.19
CA GLU A 63 3.66 4.67 14.48
C GLU A 63 4.04 4.28 13.03
N ILE A 64 4.65 3.11 12.82
CA ILE A 64 5.04 2.63 11.49
C ILE A 64 3.82 2.35 10.61
N ALA A 65 2.78 1.77 11.20
CA ALA A 65 1.50 1.47 10.55
C ALA A 65 0.69 2.75 10.21
N GLY A 66 1.03 3.89 10.80
CA GLY A 66 0.30 5.14 10.63
C GLY A 66 -1.10 5.10 11.26
N ILE A 67 -1.24 4.35 12.37
CA ILE A 67 -2.47 4.26 13.16
C ILE A 67 -2.19 4.75 14.58
N THR A 68 -3.25 5.06 15.34
CA THR A 68 -3.13 5.42 16.73
C THR A 68 -2.75 4.20 17.58
N TYR A 69 -2.12 4.43 18.74
CA TYR A 69 -1.83 3.37 19.69
C TYR A 69 -3.10 2.60 20.11
N ARG A 70 -4.23 3.31 20.21
CA ARG A 70 -5.51 2.73 20.61
C ARG A 70 -6.08 1.79 19.54
N GLU A 71 -5.85 2.06 18.26
CA GLU A 71 -6.24 1.16 17.17
C GLU A 71 -5.34 -0.09 17.10
N ALA A 72 -4.16 -0.05 17.71
CA ALA A 72 -3.22 -1.17 17.75
C ALA A 72 -3.42 -2.11 18.97
N LEU A 73 -4.14 -1.66 20.01
CA LEU A 73 -4.51 -2.45 21.19
C LEU A 73 -5.64 -3.43 20.87
#